data_AF-A0A2E3QZU1-F1
#
_entry.id   AF-A0A2E3QZU1-F1
#
_cell.length_a   1.000
_cell.length_b   1.000
_cell.length_c   1.000
_cell.angle_alpha   90.00
_cell.angle_beta   90.00
_cell.angle_gamma   90.00
#
_symmetry.space_group_name_H-M   'P 1'
#
loop_
_entity.id
_entity.type
_entity.pdbx_description
1 polymer ?
#
loop_
_entity_poly.entity_id
_entity_poly.type
_entity_poly.pdbx_seq_one_letter_code
_entity_poly.pdbx_strand_id
1 'polypeptide(L)'
;MADHTHSEGHGGHGDHHHHVFDAGTLKKTFGVLVGLTILTVVLALWERGYANVFGLEFEYPALPVGWLSVPLALAIAGTKVYWVASRFMGLKDEKTGTNTLVFLGSTSFLIVFFAFTVLDFAFRDTFEELSAVPVDILEAEALEAQTTAEEIADEFDAEPLVLPADPDLFGTPAEATPAPAPTEP
;
A
#
# COMPACT_ATOMS: atom_id res chain seq x y z
N MET A 1 21.64 79.60 22.07
CA MET A 1 22.59 78.50 21.79
C MET A 1 21.77 77.31 21.32
N ALA A 2 21.57 77.22 20.00
CA ALA A 2 20.95 76.08 19.35
C ALA A 2 22.11 75.30 18.72
N ASP A 3 22.30 74.07 19.18
CA ASP A 3 23.33 73.19 18.65
C ASP A 3 22.76 72.46 17.43
N HIS A 4 23.36 72.77 16.27
CA HIS A 4 23.19 72.05 15.03
C HIS A 4 24.31 71.03 14.94
N THR A 5 24.01 69.74 15.14
CA THR A 5 24.97 68.66 14.88
C THR A 5 24.38 67.66 13.89
N HIS A 6 24.69 67.95 12.62
CA HIS A 6 25.08 67.07 11.54
C HIS A 6 24.46 65.67 11.44
N SER A 7 23.62 65.53 10.42
CA SER A 7 23.41 64.30 9.67
C SER A 7 24.72 63.83 9.02
N GLU A 8 25.37 62.83 9.60
CA GLU A 8 26.33 61.95 8.92
C GLU A 8 25.64 60.57 8.84
N GLY A 9 25.19 60.07 7.69
CA GLY A 9 25.79 60.20 6.37
C GLY A 9 27.01 59.29 6.21
N HIS A 10 27.00 58.09 6.83
CA HIS A 10 28.05 57.09 6.61
C HIS A 10 27.50 55.75 6.14
N GLY A 11 27.94 55.33 4.96
CA GLY A 11 28.20 53.93 4.69
C GLY A 11 27.29 53.23 3.70
N GLY A 12 26.70 53.93 2.73
CA GLY A 12 26.21 53.31 1.50
C GLY A 12 27.37 52.78 0.65
N HIS A 13 27.89 51.61 1.02
CA HIS A 13 28.64 50.71 0.14
C HIS A 13 27.81 49.43 0.06
N GLY A 14 26.93 49.32 -0.92
CA GLY A 14 27.37 48.83 -2.22
C GLY A 14 27.38 47.30 -2.23
N ASP A 15 26.22 46.72 -1.92
CA ASP A 15 25.60 45.62 -2.66
C ASP A 15 26.56 44.67 -3.43
N HIS A 16 27.12 43.68 -2.72
CA HIS A 16 27.75 42.51 -3.32
C HIS A 16 27.21 41.21 -2.71
N HIS A 17 25.88 41.10 -2.61
CA HIS A 17 25.24 39.81 -2.39
C HIS A 17 25.05 39.07 -3.73
N HIS A 18 26.15 38.59 -4.33
CA HIS A 18 26.10 37.67 -5.47
C HIS A 18 25.70 36.25 -5.00
N HIS A 19 24.49 36.09 -4.47
CA HIS A 19 23.85 34.78 -4.30
C HIS A 19 23.02 34.43 -5.55
N VAL A 20 23.63 34.58 -6.71
CA VAL A 20 23.10 34.01 -7.95
C VAL A 20 24.06 32.89 -8.28
N PHE A 21 23.62 31.65 -8.00
CA PHE A 21 24.34 30.41 -8.28
C PHE A 21 25.25 30.55 -9.51
N ASP A 22 26.53 30.18 -9.35
CA ASP A 22 27.50 30.19 -10.45
C ASP A 22 26.88 29.49 -11.68
N ALA A 23 26.80 30.21 -12.79
CA ALA A 23 26.20 29.73 -14.03
C ALA A 23 26.87 28.43 -14.52
N GLY A 24 28.13 28.20 -14.15
CA GLY A 24 28.83 26.94 -14.38
C GLY A 24 28.21 25.77 -13.63
N THR A 25 27.88 25.95 -12.35
CA THR A 25 27.23 24.91 -11.53
C THR A 25 25.84 24.58 -12.07
N LEU A 26 25.05 25.59 -12.43
CA LEU A 26 23.70 25.40 -12.95
C LEU A 26 23.70 24.63 -14.28
N LYS A 27 24.60 24.98 -15.21
CA LYS A 27 24.76 24.26 -16.50
C LYS A 27 25.20 22.81 -16.30
N LYS A 28 26.11 22.55 -15.35
CA LYS A 28 26.54 21.17 -15.02
C LYS A 28 25.38 20.36 -14.46
N THR A 29 24.65 20.90 -13.49
CA THR A 29 23.49 20.20 -12.92
C THR A 29 22.40 19.98 -13.96
N PHE A 30 22.12 20.98 -14.81
CA PHE A 30 21.20 20.82 -15.93
C PHE A 30 21.61 19.68 -16.86
N GLY A 31 22.89 19.62 -17.26
CA GLY A 31 23.43 18.54 -18.08
C GLY A 31 23.28 17.17 -17.42
N VAL A 32 23.53 17.07 -16.10
CA VAL A 32 23.29 15.84 -15.33
C VAL A 32 21.81 15.43 -15.35
N LEU A 33 20.88 16.36 -15.17
CA LEU A 33 19.44 16.06 -15.18
C LEU A 33 18.94 15.60 -16.56
N VAL A 34 19.43 16.24 -17.62
CA VAL A 34 19.17 15.81 -19.00
C VAL A 34 19.77 14.43 -19.23
N GLY A 35 21.02 14.20 -18.80
CA GLY A 35 21.69 12.90 -18.89
C GLY A 35 20.92 11.78 -18.17
N LEU A 36 20.42 12.03 -16.96
CA LEU A 36 19.58 11.09 -16.22
C LEU A 36 18.26 10.79 -16.96
N THR A 37 17.70 11.80 -17.64
CA THR A 37 16.46 11.60 -18.43
C THR A 37 16.73 10.78 -19.69
N ILE A 38 17.83 11.06 -20.40
CA ILE A 38 18.27 10.24 -21.53
C ILE A 38 18.54 8.81 -21.05
N LEU A 39 19.20 8.64 -19.90
CA LEU A 39 19.46 7.33 -19.31
C LEU A 39 18.16 6.55 -19.03
N THR A 40 17.13 7.19 -18.46
CA THR A 40 15.83 6.52 -18.26
C THR A 40 15.17 6.10 -19.57
N VAL A 41 15.26 6.93 -20.61
CA VAL A 41 14.71 6.61 -21.93
C VAL A 41 15.48 5.46 -22.58
N VAL A 42 16.81 5.52 -22.54
CA VAL A 42 17.67 4.45 -23.08
C VAL A 42 17.40 3.13 -22.38
N LEU A 43 17.29 3.12 -21.05
CA LEU A 43 16.97 1.92 -20.30
C LEU A 43 15.62 1.32 -20.75
N ALA A 44 14.59 2.15 -20.90
CA ALA A 44 13.27 1.72 -21.37
C ALA A 44 13.28 1.21 -22.82
N LEU A 45 14.04 1.86 -23.71
CA LEU A 45 14.21 1.42 -25.09
C LEU A 45 14.97 0.10 -25.18
N TRP A 46 15.97 -0.09 -24.33
CA TRP A 46 16.77 -1.32 -24.30
C TRP A 46 15.98 -2.51 -23.78
N GLU A 47 15.10 -2.30 -22.81
CA GLU A 47 14.16 -3.35 -22.38
C GLU A 47 13.21 -3.77 -23.51
N ARG A 48 12.83 -2.82 -24.38
CA ARG A 48 11.95 -3.08 -25.53
C ARG A 48 12.65 -3.75 -26.71
N GLY A 49 13.98 -3.64 -26.84
CA GLY A 49 14.77 -4.22 -27.95
C GLY A 49 14.59 -3.51 -29.30
N TYR A 50 13.76 -2.47 -29.36
CA TYR A 50 13.46 -1.73 -30.59
C TYR A 50 13.27 -0.25 -30.28
N ALA A 51 13.88 0.61 -31.10
CA ALA A 51 13.70 2.05 -31.03
C ALA A 51 13.47 2.62 -32.43
N ASN A 52 12.43 3.46 -32.56
CA ASN A 52 12.26 4.34 -33.71
C ASN A 52 12.61 5.76 -33.27
N VAL A 53 13.71 6.31 -33.80
CA VAL A 53 14.16 7.65 -33.46
C VAL A 53 14.29 8.44 -34.77
N PHE A 54 13.46 9.47 -34.92
CA PHE A 54 13.40 10.32 -36.13
C PHE A 54 13.19 9.52 -37.44
N GLY A 55 12.41 8.44 -37.40
CA GLY A 55 12.14 7.60 -38.58
C GLY A 55 13.26 6.63 -38.94
N LEU A 56 14.32 6.56 -38.15
CA LEU A 56 15.34 5.53 -38.24
C LEU A 56 14.99 4.40 -37.28
N GLU A 57 14.86 3.19 -37.82
CA GLU A 57 14.57 1.98 -37.06
C GLU A 57 15.88 1.34 -36.61
N PHE A 58 15.98 1.09 -35.32
CA PHE A 58 17.13 0.42 -34.75
C PHE A 58 16.65 -0.75 -33.89
N GLU A 59 17.19 -1.92 -34.21
CA GLU A 59 16.96 -3.15 -33.46
C GLU A 59 18.24 -3.52 -32.71
N TYR A 60 18.08 -3.81 -31.42
CA TYR A 60 19.17 -4.13 -30.52
C TYR A 60 18.76 -5.32 -29.66
N PRO A 61 19.71 -6.13 -29.15
CA PRO A 61 19.35 -7.22 -28.25
C PRO A 61 18.65 -6.67 -27.00
N ALA A 62 17.39 -7.08 -26.81
CA ALA A 62 16.61 -6.69 -25.65
C ALA A 62 17.28 -7.19 -24.36
N LEU A 63 17.36 -6.31 -23.36
CA LEU A 63 17.76 -6.69 -22.01
C LEU A 63 16.50 -6.77 -21.13
N PRO A 64 15.91 -7.96 -20.95
CA PRO A 64 14.72 -8.12 -20.12
C PRO A 64 15.11 -7.96 -18.65
N VAL A 65 14.93 -6.73 -18.14
CA VAL A 65 15.13 -6.43 -16.71
C VAL A 65 13.96 -6.96 -15.87
N GLY A 66 12.79 -7.16 -16.51
CA GLY A 66 11.63 -7.81 -15.92
C GLY A 66 11.07 -7.01 -14.74
N TRP A 67 10.88 -7.65 -13.58
CA TRP A 67 10.34 -6.99 -12.40
C TRP A 67 11.25 -5.87 -11.83
N LEU A 68 12.55 -5.89 -12.17
CA LEU A 68 13.52 -4.87 -11.74
C LEU A 68 13.41 -3.55 -12.53
N SER A 69 12.68 -3.52 -13.64
CA SER A 69 12.47 -2.30 -14.44
C SER A 69 11.90 -1.15 -13.62
N VAL A 70 10.86 -1.43 -12.82
CA VAL A 70 10.16 -0.44 -12.00
C VAL A 70 11.04 0.10 -10.86
N PRO A 71 11.66 -0.74 -9.99
CA PRO A 71 12.58 -0.25 -8.97
C PRO A 71 13.77 0.53 -9.55
N LEU A 72 14.32 0.09 -10.69
CA LEU A 72 15.44 0.74 -11.32
C LEU A 72 15.04 2.12 -11.88
N ALA A 73 13.89 2.22 -12.54
CA ALA A 73 13.34 3.49 -12.99
C ALA A 73 13.07 4.44 -11.81
N LEU A 74 12.51 3.91 -10.72
CA LEU A 74 12.25 4.68 -9.49
C LEU A 74 13.54 5.17 -8.85
N ALA A 75 14.61 4.37 -8.83
CA ALA A 75 15.91 4.77 -8.30
C ALA A 75 16.54 5.90 -9.10
N ILE A 76 16.46 5.85 -10.44
CA ILE A 76 16.95 6.92 -11.31
C ILE A 76 16.11 8.19 -11.12
N ALA A 77 14.78 8.05 -11.05
CA ALA A 77 13.87 9.16 -10.78
C ALA A 77 14.14 9.80 -9.40
N GLY A 78 14.37 9.00 -8.36
CA GLY A 78 14.72 9.46 -7.02
C GLY A 78 16.04 10.24 -7.02
N THR A 79 17.05 9.75 -7.74
CA THR A 79 18.32 10.45 -7.93
C THR A 79 18.11 11.80 -8.62
N LYS A 80 17.26 11.86 -9.64
CA LYS A 80 16.91 13.11 -10.34
C LYS A 80 16.25 14.11 -9.38
N VAL A 81 15.25 13.67 -8.61
CA VAL A 81 14.59 14.51 -7.60
C VAL A 81 15.58 15.05 -6.59
N TYR A 82 16.51 14.21 -6.10
CA TYR A 82 17.57 14.63 -5.19
C TYR A 82 18.43 15.75 -5.77
N TRP A 83 18.87 15.65 -7.03
CA TRP A 83 19.68 16.68 -7.68
C TRP A 83 18.91 17.99 -7.89
N VAL A 84 17.63 17.91 -8.29
CA VAL A 84 16.76 19.09 -8.43
C VAL A 84 16.58 19.77 -7.08
N ALA A 85 16.17 19.03 -6.05
CA ALA A 85 15.89 19.58 -4.73
C ALA A 85 17.16 20.15 -4.08
N SER A 86 18.28 19.42 -4.16
CA SER A 86 19.54 19.85 -3.55
C SER A 86 20.13 21.09 -4.21
N ARG A 87 20.09 21.20 -5.54
CA ARG A 87 20.81 22.25 -6.29
C ARG A 87 19.94 23.33 -6.91
N PHE A 88 18.80 22.98 -7.50
CA PHE A 88 17.90 23.98 -8.11
C PHE A 88 17.01 24.66 -7.08
N MET A 89 16.53 23.92 -6.08
CA MET A 89 15.77 24.50 -4.97
C MET A 89 16.67 25.04 -3.85
N GLY A 90 17.98 24.81 -3.95
CA GLY A 90 18.96 25.32 -2.98
C GLY A 90 18.86 24.72 -1.59
N LEU A 91 18.15 23.58 -1.42
CA LEU A 91 17.98 22.93 -0.12
C LEU A 91 19.31 22.60 0.56
N LYS A 92 20.33 22.24 -0.23
CA LYS A 92 21.65 21.91 0.32
C LYS A 92 22.41 23.13 0.84
N ASP A 93 22.15 24.30 0.27
CA ASP A 93 22.95 25.51 0.49
C ASP A 93 22.28 26.47 1.49
N GLU A 94 21.13 26.09 2.05
CA GLU A 94 20.48 26.86 3.10
C GLU A 94 21.21 26.74 4.44
N LYS A 95 21.28 27.83 5.21
CA LYS A 95 22.00 27.86 6.50
C LYS A 95 21.18 27.26 7.65
N THR A 96 19.86 27.44 7.61
CA THR A 96 18.95 27.12 8.72
C THR A 96 18.37 25.70 8.61
N GLY A 97 18.35 25.10 7.42
CA GLY A 97 17.84 23.75 7.18
C GLY A 97 16.32 23.61 7.24
N THR A 98 15.59 24.70 7.46
CA THR A 98 14.13 24.68 7.67
C THR A 98 13.39 24.20 6.42
N ASN A 99 13.80 24.63 5.22
CA ASN A 99 13.13 24.22 3.99
C ASN A 99 13.34 22.72 3.72
N THR A 100 14.54 22.22 3.98
CA THR A 100 14.87 20.79 3.89
C THR A 100 14.04 19.97 4.87
N LEU A 101 13.85 20.47 6.10
CA LEU A 101 13.01 19.80 7.10
C LEU A 101 11.55 19.70 6.65
N VAL A 102 10.99 20.79 6.11
CA VAL A 102 9.62 20.81 5.57
C VAL A 102 9.50 19.90 4.35
N PHE A 103 10.48 19.90 3.45
CA PHE A 103 10.52 19.02 2.27
C PHE A 103 10.58 17.54 2.67
N LEU A 104 11.45 17.17 3.61
CA LEU A 104 11.56 15.80 4.11
C LEU A 104 10.31 15.38 4.89
N GLY A 105 9.76 16.26 5.72
CA GLY A 105 8.55 16.01 6.48
C GLY A 105 7.33 15.77 5.58
N SER A 106 7.13 16.65 4.58
CA SER A 106 6.05 16.49 3.59
C SER A 106 6.22 15.25 2.72
N THR A 107 7.45 14.94 2.29
CA THR A 107 7.74 13.71 1.53
C THR A 107 7.50 12.46 2.37
N SER A 108 7.90 12.46 3.64
CA SER A 108 7.68 11.31 4.54
C SER A 108 6.19 11.09 4.80
N PHE A 109 5.44 12.18 5.03
CA PHE A 109 3.99 12.13 5.16
C PHE A 109 3.33 11.53 3.90
N LEU A 110 3.76 11.96 2.70
CA LEU A 110 3.26 11.42 1.44
C LEU A 110 3.55 9.91 1.30
N ILE A 111 4.76 9.46 1.64
CA ILE A 111 5.14 8.04 1.57
C ILE A 111 4.27 7.21 2.51
N VAL A 112 4.11 7.67 3.75
CA VAL A 112 3.28 6.98 4.76
C VAL A 112 1.82 6.94 4.32
N PHE A 113 1.28 8.06 3.84
CA PHE A 113 -0.08 8.14 3.29
C PHE A 113 -0.27 7.15 2.13
N PHE A 114 0.67 7.11 1.18
CA PHE A 114 0.60 6.20 0.04
C PHE A 114 0.70 4.73 0.49
N ALA A 115 1.57 4.42 1.44
CA ALA A 115 1.71 3.07 2.00
C ALA A 115 0.42 2.61 2.68
N PHE A 116 -0.19 3.46 3.52
CA PHE A 116 -1.48 3.16 4.12
C PHE A 116 -2.62 3.07 3.09
N THR A 117 -2.59 3.89 2.04
CA THR A 117 -3.57 3.80 0.95
C THR A 117 -3.45 2.47 0.22
N VAL A 118 -2.23 2.03 -0.10
CA VAL A 118 -2.00 0.72 -0.72
C VAL A 118 -2.42 -0.42 0.22
N LEU A 119 -2.14 -0.28 1.52
CA LEU A 119 -2.58 -1.25 2.53
C LEU A 119 -4.10 -1.32 2.60
N ASP A 120 -4.78 -0.18 2.63
CA ASP A 120 -6.25 -0.09 2.62
C ASP A 120 -6.83 -0.80 1.39
N PHE A 121 -6.30 -0.53 0.20
CA PHE A 121 -6.73 -1.22 -1.02
C PHE A 121 -6.43 -2.72 -1.00
N ALA A 122 -5.27 -3.13 -0.49
CA ALA A 122 -4.85 -4.53 -0.47
C ALA A 122 -5.65 -5.39 0.52
N PHE A 123 -6.13 -4.79 1.61
CA PHE A 123 -6.87 -5.48 2.66
C PHE A 123 -8.37 -5.18 2.66
N ARG A 124 -8.86 -4.37 1.70
CA ARG A 124 -10.27 -3.98 1.60
C ARG A 124 -11.21 -5.19 1.62
N ASP A 125 -10.90 -6.21 0.82
CA ASP A 125 -11.75 -7.41 0.69
C ASP A 125 -11.59 -8.40 1.87
N THR A 126 -10.64 -8.16 2.79
CA THR A 126 -10.38 -9.06 3.93
C THR A 126 -11.30 -8.78 5.13
N PHE A 127 -11.93 -7.59 5.18
CA PHE A 127 -12.72 -7.15 6.35
C PHE A 127 -14.21 -6.93 6.04
N GLU A 128 -14.65 -7.16 4.80
CA GLU A 128 -16.02 -6.82 4.36
C GLU A 128 -17.09 -7.75 4.96
N GLU A 129 -16.73 -8.97 5.38
CA GLU A 129 -17.68 -9.96 5.92
C GLU A 129 -18.10 -9.68 7.38
N LEU A 130 -17.33 -8.90 8.15
CA LEU A 130 -17.63 -8.61 9.57
C LEU A 130 -17.83 -7.11 9.91
N SER A 131 -17.39 -6.18 9.06
CA SER A 131 -17.41 -4.74 9.39
C SER A 131 -18.59 -3.96 8.80
N ALA A 132 -19.31 -4.55 7.83
CA ALA A 132 -20.45 -3.92 7.17
C ALA A 132 -21.80 -4.23 7.85
N VAL A 133 -21.83 -5.20 8.78
CA VAL A 133 -23.01 -5.49 9.57
C VAL A 133 -22.93 -4.67 10.86
N PRO A 134 -23.88 -3.76 11.13
CA PRO A 134 -23.93 -3.06 12.41
C PRO A 134 -23.99 -4.10 13.55
N VAL A 135 -23.26 -3.85 14.64
CA VAL A 135 -23.22 -4.76 15.80
C VAL A 135 -24.63 -5.07 16.30
N ASP A 136 -25.52 -4.09 16.22
CA ASP A 136 -26.92 -4.14 16.57
C ASP A 136 -27.70 -5.23 15.79
N ILE A 137 -27.33 -5.50 14.53
CA ILE A 137 -27.95 -6.54 13.71
C ILE A 137 -27.38 -7.92 14.05
N LEU A 138 -26.07 -8.01 14.29
CA LEU A 138 -25.43 -9.27 14.70
C LEU A 138 -25.93 -9.74 16.07
N GLU A 139 -26.12 -8.82 17.00
CA GLU A 139 -26.64 -9.12 18.34
C GLU A 139 -28.12 -9.56 18.28
N ALA A 140 -28.92 -8.95 17.40
CA ALA A 140 -30.30 -9.36 17.16
C ALA A 140 -30.41 -10.76 16.56
N GLU A 141 -29.61 -11.08 15.52
CA GLU A 141 -29.61 -12.40 14.88
C GLU A 141 -29.12 -13.50 15.85
N ALA A 142 -28.09 -13.20 16.66
CA ALA A 142 -27.60 -14.12 17.68
C ALA A 142 -28.62 -14.38 18.79
N LEU A 143 -29.47 -13.41 19.11
CA LEU A 143 -30.53 -13.55 20.11
C LEU A 143 -31.68 -14.40 19.53
N GLU A 144 -32.11 -14.14 18.29
CA GLU A 144 -33.14 -14.95 17.60
C GLU A 144 -32.72 -16.41 17.41
N ALA A 145 -31.44 -16.66 17.10
CA ALA A 145 -30.90 -18.01 17.00
C ALA A 145 -30.91 -18.74 18.35
N GLN A 146 -30.66 -18.03 19.46
CA GLN A 146 -30.73 -18.59 20.81
C GLN A 146 -32.16 -18.91 21.22
N THR A 147 -33.12 -18.00 20.97
CA THR A 147 -34.53 -18.24 21.30
C THR A 147 -35.10 -19.41 20.49
N THR A 148 -34.75 -19.50 19.21
CA THR A 148 -35.17 -20.62 18.35
C THR A 148 -34.59 -21.95 18.86
N ALA A 149 -33.33 -21.96 19.29
CA ALA A 149 -32.71 -23.17 19.84
C ALA A 149 -33.35 -23.60 21.17
N GLU A 150 -33.75 -22.65 22.00
CA GLU A 150 -34.45 -22.89 23.26
C GLU A 150 -35.88 -23.42 23.02
N GLU A 151 -36.62 -22.84 22.08
CA GLU A 151 -37.95 -23.31 21.67
C GLU A 151 -37.91 -24.76 21.13
N ILE A 152 -36.92 -25.06 20.28
CA ILE A 152 -36.72 -26.42 19.74
C ILE A 152 -36.40 -27.41 20.87
N ALA A 153 -35.58 -27.01 21.85
CA ALA A 153 -35.23 -27.87 22.98
C ALA A 153 -36.46 -28.18 23.86
N ASP A 154 -37.29 -27.17 24.14
CA ASP A 154 -38.54 -27.35 24.90
C ASP A 154 -39.54 -28.25 24.16
N GLU A 155 -39.61 -28.18 22.83
CA GLU A 155 -40.48 -29.05 22.02
C GLU A 155 -40.01 -30.51 22.03
N PHE A 156 -38.70 -30.76 21.99
CA PHE A 156 -38.13 -32.10 22.13
C PHE A 156 -38.28 -32.69 23.54
N ASP A 157 -38.41 -31.85 24.58
CA ASP A 157 -38.73 -32.29 25.94
C ASP A 157 -40.24 -32.55 26.14
N ALA A 158 -41.11 -31.90 25.36
CA ALA A 158 -42.56 -32.06 25.43
C ALA A 158 -43.06 -33.33 24.74
N GLU A 159 -42.41 -33.77 23.65
CA GLU A 159 -42.78 -35.01 22.95
C GLU A 159 -41.76 -36.14 23.18
N PRO A 160 -42.21 -37.35 23.58
CA PRO A 160 -41.30 -38.46 23.76
C PRO A 160 -40.65 -38.87 22.43
N LEU A 161 -39.34 -38.69 22.33
CA LEU A 161 -38.49 -38.97 21.15
C LEU A 161 -38.53 -40.43 20.65
N VAL A 162 -39.20 -41.33 21.39
CA VAL A 162 -39.39 -42.72 21.02
C VAL A 162 -40.87 -43.05 21.13
N LEU A 163 -41.54 -43.10 19.98
CA LEU A 163 -42.86 -43.72 19.90
C LEU A 163 -42.68 -45.23 20.11
N PRO A 164 -43.59 -45.90 20.86
CA PRO A 164 -43.54 -47.35 21.02
C PRO A 164 -43.55 -48.01 19.64
N ALA A 165 -42.63 -48.97 19.42
CA ALA A 165 -42.43 -49.59 18.13
C ALA A 165 -43.75 -50.11 17.54
N ASP A 166 -44.05 -49.71 16.30
CA ASP A 166 -45.26 -50.10 15.60
C ASP A 166 -45.21 -51.62 15.30
N PRO A 167 -46.06 -52.44 15.94
CA PRO A 167 -46.01 -53.88 15.82
C PRO A 167 -46.35 -54.39 14.41
N ASP A 168 -47.02 -53.58 13.58
CA ASP A 168 -47.36 -53.95 12.20
C ASP A 168 -46.18 -53.78 11.24
N LEU A 169 -45.17 -52.98 11.61
CA LEU A 169 -44.03 -52.64 10.75
C LEU A 169 -42.81 -53.54 10.99
N PHE A 170 -42.65 -54.05 12.21
CA PHE A 170 -41.53 -54.93 12.59
C PHE A 170 -41.92 -56.39 12.84
N GLY A 171 -43.23 -56.69 12.83
CA GLY A 171 -43.75 -58.02 13.08
C GLY A 171 -43.59 -58.45 14.55
N THR A 172 -44.50 -59.28 15.03
CA THR A 172 -44.38 -59.90 16.35
C THR A 172 -43.10 -60.76 16.38
N PRO A 173 -42.25 -60.67 17.42
CA PRO A 173 -41.03 -61.46 17.47
C PRO A 173 -41.38 -62.95 17.40
N ALA A 174 -40.97 -63.60 16.32
CA ALA A 174 -41.15 -65.04 16.17
C ALA A 174 -40.38 -65.77 17.27
N GLU A 175 -41.08 -66.70 17.93
CA GLU A 175 -40.59 -67.59 18.96
C GLU A 175 -39.24 -68.21 18.55
N ALA A 176 -38.21 -67.97 19.37
CA ALA A 176 -36.84 -68.40 19.10
C ALA A 176 -36.76 -69.92 18.95
N THR A 177 -36.47 -70.40 17.73
CA THR A 177 -36.17 -71.81 17.50
C THR A 177 -34.79 -72.14 18.09
N PRO A 178 -34.66 -73.10 19.01
CA PRO A 178 -33.38 -73.40 19.65
C PRO A 178 -32.40 -74.06 18.65
N ALA A 179 -31.16 -73.59 18.65
CA ALA A 179 -30.09 -74.09 17.79
C ALA A 179 -29.74 -75.57 18.10
N PRO A 180 -29.42 -76.40 17.08
CA PRO A 180 -29.04 -77.78 17.31
C PRO A 180 -27.65 -77.89 17.95
N ALA A 181 -27.51 -78.83 18.89
CA ALA A 181 -26.28 -79.06 19.66
C ALA A 181 -25.11 -79.52 18.76
N PRO A 182 -23.86 -79.11 19.06
CA PRO A 182 -22.70 -79.51 18.28
C PRO A 182 -22.37 -80.99 18.47
N THR A 183 -22.10 -81.69 17.36
CA THR A 183 -21.58 -83.06 17.33
C THR A 183 -20.05 -83.05 17.37
N GLU A 184 -19.44 -83.62 18.42
CA GLU A 184 -18.03 -84.07 18.45
C GLU A 184 -17.83 -85.21 17.43
N PRO A 185 -16.64 -85.41 16.80
CA PRO A 185 -15.29 -85.39 17.39
C PRO A 185 -14.21 -84.56 16.67
#